data_AF-A0A951URP4-F1
#
_entry.id   AF-A0A951URP4-F1
#
_cell.length_a   1.000
_cell.length_b   1.000
_cell.length_c   1.000
_cell.angle_alpha   90.00
_cell.angle_beta   90.00
_cell.angle_gamma   90.00
#
_symmetry.space_group_name_H-M   'P 1'
#
loop_
_entity.id
_entity.type
_entity.pdbx_description
1 polymer ?
#
loop_
_entity_poly.entity_id
_entity_poly.type
_entity_poly.pdbx_seq_one_letter_code
_entity_poly.pdbx_strand_id
1 'polypeptide(L)'
;MSQRREIKNIISGFFLLLLFHLAAVILILGIAALTQSSYNLSLSIIVYGIYGFSLWQLIYVIPLSLWLKNKGKISVMKGVITAAIITFLVYVGCFLLVVAFIIR
;
A
#
# COMPACT_ATOMS: atom_id res chain seq x y z
N MET A 1 6.92 25.92 11.58
CA MET A 1 5.77 25.18 12.16
C MET A 1 6.19 24.61 13.51
N SER A 2 5.29 24.50 14.50
CA SER A 2 5.65 23.81 15.74
C SER A 2 5.87 22.32 15.47
N GLN A 3 6.89 21.71 16.09
CA GLN A 3 7.20 20.29 15.93
C GLN A 3 5.97 19.39 16.14
N ARG A 4 5.12 19.73 17.13
CA ARG A 4 3.89 19.01 17.43
C ARG A 4 2.93 18.94 16.25
N ARG A 5 2.83 20.02 15.46
CA ARG A 5 1.97 20.08 14.27
C ARG A 5 2.57 19.30 13.10
N GLU A 6 3.90 19.28 12.96
CA GLU A 6 4.58 18.47 11.95
C GLU A 6 4.40 16.97 12.24
N ILE A 7 4.61 16.52 13.47
CA ILE A 7 4.39 15.11 13.87
C ILE A 7 2.94 14.69 13.61
N LYS A 8 1.96 15.52 13.99
CA LYS A 8 0.54 15.25 13.71
C LYS A 8 0.28 15.08 12.21
N ASN A 9 0.92 15.89 11.37
CA ASN A 9 0.75 15.81 9.92
C ASN A 9 1.42 14.56 9.33
N ILE A 10 2.58 14.16 9.84
CA ILE A 10 3.25 12.90 9.44
C ILE A 10 2.38 11.70 9.79
N ILE A 11 1.87 11.65 11.03
CA ILE A 11 0.94 10.60 11.47
C ILE A 11 -0.31 10.58 10.58
N SER A 12 -0.87 11.75 10.25
CA SER A 12 -2.00 11.84 9.33
C SER A 12 -1.67 11.30 7.94
N GLY A 13 -0.46 11.52 7.42
CA GLY A 13 -0.01 10.95 6.14
C GLY A 13 0.07 9.43 6.18
N PHE A 14 0.53 8.87 7.31
CA PHE A 14 0.57 7.43 7.52
C PHE A 14 -0.83 6.81 7.47
N PHE A 15 -1.78 7.35 8.25
CA PHE A 15 -3.16 6.87 8.25
C PHE A 15 -3.87 7.08 6.90
N LEU A 16 -3.55 8.17 6.20
CA LEU A 16 -4.07 8.39 4.86
C LEU A 16 -3.66 7.26 3.92
N LEU A 17 -2.38 6.88 3.91
CA LEU A 17 -1.93 5.78 3.06
C LEU A 17 -2.56 4.44 3.46
N LEU A 18 -2.75 4.19 4.76
CA LEU A 18 -3.43 2.99 5.25
C LEU A 18 -4.86 2.86 4.69
N LEU A 19 -5.59 3.97 4.56
CA LEU A 19 -6.91 3.99 3.93
C LEU A 19 -6.85 3.62 2.44
N PHE A 20 -5.84 4.09 1.71
CA PHE A 20 -5.62 3.70 0.31
C PHE A 20 -5.28 2.22 0.19
N HIS A 21 -4.47 1.67 1.09
CA HIS A 21 -4.20 0.24 1.14
C HIS A 21 -5.48 -0.57 1.37
N LEU A 22 -6.31 -0.16 2.34
CA LEU A 22 -7.58 -0.82 2.61
C LEU A 22 -8.52 -0.78 1.39
N ALA A 23 -8.65 0.39 0.76
CA ALA A 23 -9.44 0.54 -0.46
C ALA A 23 -8.93 -0.34 -1.61
N ALA A 24 -7.61 -0.44 -1.79
CA ALA A 24 -7.00 -1.29 -2.80
C ALA A 24 -7.27 -2.78 -2.54
N VAL A 25 -7.18 -3.23 -1.29
CA VAL A 25 -7.50 -4.62 -0.91
C VAL A 25 -8.98 -4.91 -1.16
N ILE A 26 -9.88 -4.02 -0.75
CA ILE A 26 -11.32 -4.16 -1.01
C ILE A 26 -11.58 -4.25 -2.51
N LEU A 27 -10.90 -3.43 -3.33
CA LEU A 27 -11.04 -3.46 -4.78
C LEU A 27 -10.59 -4.81 -5.37
N ILE A 28 -9.41 -5.30 -4.97
CA ILE A 28 -8.88 -6.59 -5.44
C ILE A 28 -9.84 -7.73 -5.08
N LEU A 29 -10.29 -7.78 -3.83
CA LEU A 29 -11.22 -8.82 -3.36
C LEU A 29 -12.60 -8.70 -4.00
N GLY A 30 -13.08 -7.48 -4.22
CA GLY A 30 -14.34 -7.21 -4.92
C GLY A 30 -14.31 -7.71 -6.36
N ILE A 31 -13.25 -7.42 -7.11
CA ILE A 31 -13.09 -7.92 -8.49
C ILE A 31 -12.95 -9.44 -8.49
N ALA A 32 -12.20 -10.02 -7.54
CA ALA A 32 -12.09 -11.47 -7.41
C ALA A 32 -13.43 -12.16 -7.11
N ALA A 33 -14.27 -11.54 -6.28
CA ALA A 33 -15.62 -12.04 -5.97
C ALA A 33 -16.55 -11.97 -7.19
N LEU A 34 -16.50 -10.88 -7.96
CA LEU A 34 -17.29 -10.74 -9.19
C LEU A 34 -16.90 -11.75 -10.28
N THR A 35 -15.67 -12.25 -10.24
CA THR A 35 -15.13 -13.22 -11.20
C THR A 35 -15.13 -14.66 -10.67
N GLN A 36 -15.78 -14.92 -9.52
CA GLN A 36 -15.73 -16.23 -8.85
C GLN A 36 -16.32 -17.38 -9.69
N SER A 37 -17.24 -17.08 -10.61
CA SER A 37 -17.74 -18.08 -11.58
C SER A 37 -16.64 -18.65 -12.48
N SER A 38 -15.54 -17.92 -12.64
CA SER A 38 -14.33 -18.34 -13.35
C SER A 38 -13.19 -18.53 -12.34
N TYR A 39 -13.14 -19.70 -11.70
CA TYR A 39 -12.18 -20.01 -10.62
C TYR A 39 -10.73 -19.64 -10.96
N ASN A 40 -10.25 -19.96 -12.17
CA ASN A 40 -8.89 -19.65 -12.62
C ASN A 40 -8.60 -18.13 -12.63
N LEU A 41 -9.59 -17.32 -13.02
CA LEU A 41 -9.46 -15.87 -13.08
C LEU A 41 -9.49 -15.25 -11.68
N SER A 42 -10.44 -15.67 -10.84
CA SER A 42 -10.55 -15.21 -9.44
C SER A 42 -9.28 -15.50 -8.65
N LEU A 43 -8.74 -16.72 -8.76
CA LEU A 43 -7.49 -17.11 -8.13
C LEU A 43 -6.31 -16.28 -8.65
N SER A 44 -6.22 -16.09 -9.97
CA SER A 44 -5.15 -15.27 -10.57
C SER A 44 -5.19 -13.83 -10.06
N ILE A 45 -6.38 -13.22 -9.95
CA ILE A 45 -6.54 -11.85 -9.44
C ILE A 45 -6.08 -11.73 -7.99
N ILE A 46 -6.43 -12.71 -7.14
CA ILE A 46 -6.00 -12.75 -5.74
C ILE A 46 -4.48 -12.90 -5.67
N VAL A 47 -3.91 -13.87 -6.40
CA VAL A 47 -2.47 -14.16 -6.39
C VAL A 47 -1.69 -12.94 -6.90
N TYR A 48 -1.95 -12.46 -8.12
CA TYR A 48 -1.21 -11.32 -8.68
C TYR A 48 -1.47 -10.00 -7.93
N GLY A 49 -2.69 -9.80 -7.43
CA GLY A 49 -3.06 -8.62 -6.67
C GLY A 49 -2.33 -8.55 -5.33
N ILE A 50 -2.27 -9.65 -4.59
CA ILE A 50 -1.59 -9.73 -3.29
C ILE A 50 -0.07 -9.79 -3.48
N TYR A 51 0.43 -10.63 -4.39
CA TYR A 51 1.88 -10.77 -4.59
C TYR A 51 2.53 -9.55 -5.25
N GLY A 52 1.78 -8.84 -6.08
CA GLY A 52 2.22 -7.58 -6.67
C GLY A 52 1.98 -6.37 -5.77
N PHE A 53 1.32 -6.51 -4.61
CA PHE A 53 0.75 -5.39 -3.85
C PHE A 53 1.80 -4.31 -3.52
N SER A 54 3.01 -4.74 -3.18
CA SER A 54 4.14 -3.85 -2.85
C SER A 54 4.62 -3.01 -4.04
N LEU A 55 4.37 -3.43 -5.27
CA LEU A 55 4.63 -2.67 -6.50
C LEU A 55 3.39 -1.87 -6.92
N TRP A 56 2.21 -2.48 -6.85
CA TRP A 56 0.92 -1.81 -7.15
C TRP A 56 0.70 -0.57 -6.30
N GLN A 57 1.25 -0.53 -5.07
CA GLN A 57 1.13 0.66 -4.22
C GLN A 57 1.67 1.94 -4.88
N LEU A 58 2.67 1.83 -5.76
CA LEU A 58 3.26 2.99 -6.44
C LEU A 58 2.24 3.72 -7.32
N ILE A 59 1.26 3.00 -7.87
CA ILE A 59 0.21 3.57 -8.73
C ILE A 59 -0.61 4.64 -8.00
N TYR A 60 -0.84 4.48 -6.69
CA TYR A 60 -1.54 5.50 -5.90
C TYR A 60 -0.62 6.34 -5.01
N VAL A 61 0.48 5.78 -4.51
CA VAL A 61 1.44 6.51 -3.66
C VAL A 61 2.08 7.67 -4.42
N ILE A 62 2.51 7.45 -5.67
CA ILE A 62 3.20 8.48 -6.46
C ILE A 62 2.25 9.65 -6.77
N PRO A 63 1.06 9.44 -7.36
CA PRO A 63 0.13 10.54 -7.61
C PRO A 63 -0.32 11.25 -6.33
N LEU A 64 -0.59 10.50 -5.26
CA LEU A 64 -0.98 11.09 -3.97
C LEU A 64 0.14 12.00 -3.42
N SER A 65 1.38 11.54 -3.51
CA SER A 65 2.54 12.30 -3.04
C SER A 65 2.76 13.57 -3.87
N LEU A 66 2.64 13.49 -5.20
CA LEU A 66 2.69 14.65 -6.09
C LEU A 66 1.56 15.64 -5.80
N TRP A 67 0.34 15.16 -5.58
CA TRP A 67 -0.80 15.99 -5.23
C TRP A 67 -0.60 16.71 -3.89
N LEU A 68 -0.11 16.00 -2.86
CA LEU A 68 0.20 16.59 -1.55
C LEU A 68 1.33 17.63 -1.65
N LYS A 69 2.35 17.38 -2.48
CA LYS A 69 3.41 18.33 -2.78
C LYS A 69 2.84 19.62 -3.39
N ASN A 70 1.98 19.50 -4.40
CA ASN A 70 1.36 20.64 -5.07
C ASN A 70 0.42 21.44 -4.15
N LYS A 71 -0.12 20.82 -3.09
CA LYS A 71 -0.91 21.49 -2.05
C LYS A 71 -0.07 22.07 -0.91
N GLY A 72 1.26 22.02 -0.99
CA GLY A 72 2.17 22.49 0.07
C GLY A 72 2.14 21.63 1.35
N LYS A 73 1.53 20.45 1.31
CA LYS A 73 1.36 19.55 2.47
C LYS A 73 2.56 18.63 2.64
N ILE A 74 3.77 19.19 2.67
CA ILE A 74 5.03 18.43 2.66
C ILE A 74 5.15 17.47 3.86
N SER A 75 4.75 17.88 5.07
CA SER A 75 4.80 17.00 6.25
C SER A 75 3.87 15.78 6.13
N VAL A 76 2.70 15.93 5.48
CA VAL A 76 1.78 14.80 5.22
C VAL A 76 2.37 13.87 4.17
N MET A 77 2.95 14.44 3.11
CA MET A 77 3.65 13.68 2.06
C MET A 77 4.78 12.83 2.65
N LYS A 78 5.60 13.39 3.57
CA LYS A 78 6.63 12.61 4.28
C LYS A 78 6.03 11.38 4.96
N GLY A 79 4.91 11.55 5.67
CA GLY A 79 4.18 10.45 6.31
C GLY A 79 3.72 9.37 5.33
N VAL A 80 3.17 9.77 4.17
CA VAL A 80 2.76 8.84 3.10
C VAL A 80 3.97 8.06 2.58
N ILE A 81 5.07 8.73 2.26
CA ILE A 81 6.29 8.07 1.74
C ILE A 81 6.88 7.11 2.77
N THR A 82 7.00 7.53 4.04
CA THR A 82 7.49 6.67 5.11
C THR A 82 6.61 5.43 5.28
N ALA A 83 5.29 5.59 5.26
CA ALA A 83 4.36 4.47 5.32
C ALA A 83 4.54 3.50 4.14
N ALA A 84 4.70 4.01 2.92
CA ALA A 84 4.91 3.19 1.72
C ALA A 84 6.22 2.37 1.81
N ILE A 85 7.30 2.98 2.29
CA ILE A 85 8.58 2.29 2.50
C ILE A 85 8.44 1.19 3.55
N ILE A 86 7.77 1.47 4.68
CA ILE A 86 7.52 0.46 5.72
C ILE A 86 6.71 -0.70 5.15
N THR A 87 5.63 -0.42 4.41
CA THR A 87 4.81 -1.45 3.76
C THR A 87 5.65 -2.32 2.82
N PHE A 88 6.52 -1.71 2.01
CA PHE A 88 7.42 -2.45 1.11
C PHE A 88 8.40 -3.34 1.90
N LEU A 89 9.04 -2.82 2.94
CA LEU A 89 9.99 -3.57 3.76
C LEU A 89 9.32 -4.74 4.49
N VAL A 90 8.16 -4.51 5.09
CA VAL A 90 7.38 -5.57 5.75
C VAL A 90 6.99 -6.64 4.73
N TYR A 91 6.52 -6.24 3.55
CA TYR A 91 6.14 -7.17 2.50
C TYR A 91 7.32 -8.04 2.04
N VAL A 92 8.45 -7.43 1.69
CA VAL A 92 9.66 -8.14 1.27
C VAL A 92 10.19 -9.04 2.40
N GLY A 93 10.18 -8.56 3.64
CA GLY A 93 10.56 -9.35 4.81
C GLY A 93 9.70 -10.61 4.98
N CYS A 94 8.37 -10.47 4.90
CA CYS A 94 7.46 -11.62 4.93
C CYS A 94 7.71 -12.58 3.76
N PHE A 95 7.92 -12.07 2.55
CA PHE A 95 8.20 -12.89 1.37
C PHE A 95 9.48 -13.72 1.56
N LEU A 96 10.57 -13.11 2.03
CA LEU A 96 11.83 -13.80 2.29
C LEU A 96 11.69 -14.90 3.36
N LEU A 97 10.90 -14.66 4.41
CA LEU A 97 10.62 -15.67 5.44
C LEU A 97 9.85 -16.87 4.88
N VAL A 98 8.84 -16.62 4.03
CA VAL A 98 8.09 -17.70 3.36
C VAL A 98 8.99 -18.51 2.46
N VAL A 99 9.82 -17.86 1.63
CA VAL A 99 10.78 -18.53 0.74
C VAL A 99 11.79 -19.36 1.55
N ALA A 100 12.35 -18.80 2.63
CA ALA A 100 13.27 -19.52 3.49
C ALA A 100 12.65 -20.76 4.15
N PHE A 101 11.36 -20.71 4.49
CA PHE A 101 10.63 -21.85 5.02
C PHE A 101 10.36 -22.94 3.97
N ILE A 102 10.12 -22.56 2.71
CA ILE A 102 9.83 -23.52 1.62
C ILE A 102 11.09 -24.26 1.15
N ILE A 103 12.25 -23.62 1.19
CA ILE A 103 13.52 -24.20 0.69
C ILE A 103 14.16 -25.16 1.73
N ARG A 104 13.68 -25.13 2.98
CA ARG A 104 14.16 -25.98 4.07
C ARG A 104 13.41 -27.32 4.11
#